data_AF-A0A7G1P3Z8-F1
#
_entry.id   AF-A0A7G1P3Z8-F1
#
_cell.length_a   1.000
_cell.length_b   1.000
_cell.length_c   1.000
_cell.angle_alpha   90.00
_cell.angle_beta   90.00
_cell.angle_gamma   90.00
#
_symmetry.space_group_name_H-M   'P 1'
#
loop_
_entity.id
_entity.type
_entity.pdbx_description
1 polymer ?
#
loop_
_entity_poly.entity_id
_entity_poly.type
_entity_poly.pdbx_seq_one_letter_code
_entity_poly.pdbx_strand_id
1 'polypeptide(L)'
;MPHKSPTTTQGQFTVWDIARAAVAKLDGHWTAEPGPWWVNSDVTDVEGHSFTVGVEDTGLLFVCPEGFAFDKNTAFMYRLTKDDGLDAAAEAVADAIRRLLSLV
;
A
#
# COMPACT_ATOMS: atom_id res chain seq x y z
N MET A 1 -24.53 15.50 -29.89
CA MET A 1 -24.55 15.05 -28.48
C MET A 1 -23.10 14.95 -28.03
N PRO A 2 -22.59 15.82 -27.14
CA PRO A 2 -21.23 15.66 -26.65
C PRO A 2 -21.20 14.58 -25.57
N HIS A 3 -20.39 13.54 -25.80
CA HIS A 3 -19.98 12.60 -24.76
C HIS A 3 -19.26 13.40 -23.67
N LYS A 4 -19.90 13.48 -22.50
CA LYS A 4 -19.33 14.04 -21.29
C LYS A 4 -18.15 13.14 -20.92
N SER A 5 -16.93 13.66 -21.02
CA SER A 5 -15.75 13.03 -20.43
C SER A 5 -16.06 12.72 -18.95
N PRO A 6 -15.74 11.53 -18.43
CA PRO A 6 -15.80 11.34 -16.99
C PRO A 6 -14.80 12.31 -16.38
N THR A 7 -15.34 13.35 -15.72
CA THR A 7 -14.61 14.20 -14.80
C THR A 7 -13.82 13.28 -13.88
N THR A 8 -12.50 13.43 -13.82
CA THR A 8 -11.67 12.78 -12.82
C THR A 8 -12.20 13.22 -11.46
N THR A 9 -13.08 12.43 -10.85
CA THR A 9 -13.34 12.51 -9.43
C THR A 9 -11.96 12.38 -8.79
N GLN A 10 -11.55 13.34 -7.97
CA GLN A 10 -10.50 13.10 -6.97
C GLN A 10 -11.06 12.03 -6.02
N GLY A 11 -11.11 10.80 -6.51
CA GLY A 11 -11.70 9.64 -5.87
C GLY A 11 -10.75 9.18 -4.80
N GLN A 12 -11.29 8.87 -3.63
CA GLN A 12 -10.57 8.11 -2.61
C GLN A 12 -9.88 6.93 -3.29
N PHE A 13 -8.55 6.91 -3.26
CA PHE A 13 -7.77 5.76 -3.69
C PHE A 13 -7.90 4.67 -2.62
N THR A 14 -8.01 3.42 -3.08
CA THR A 14 -8.10 2.25 -2.20
C THR A 14 -6.72 1.84 -1.71
N VAL A 15 -6.64 0.98 -0.68
CA VAL A 15 -5.36 0.35 -0.28
C VAL A 15 -4.71 -0.38 -1.45
N TRP A 16 -5.53 -1.00 -2.29
CA TRP A 16 -5.08 -1.65 -3.52
C TRP A 16 -4.41 -0.67 -4.50
N ASP A 17 -5.00 0.51 -4.70
CA ASP A 17 -4.39 1.53 -5.55
C ASP A 17 -3.03 1.99 -5.01
N ILE A 18 -2.94 2.15 -3.69
CA ILE A 18 -1.69 2.50 -2.99
C ILE A 18 -0.64 1.39 -3.20
N ALA A 19 -0.99 0.13 -2.95
CA ALA A 19 -0.06 -1.00 -3.08
C ALA A 19 0.45 -1.14 -4.52
N ARG A 20 -0.45 -1.07 -5.51
CA ARG A 20 -0.06 -1.11 -6.92
C ARG A 20 0.84 0.07 -7.33
N ALA A 21 0.56 1.27 -6.82
CA ALA A 21 1.40 2.43 -7.06
C ALA A 21 2.76 2.31 -6.36
N ALA A 22 2.81 1.70 -5.17
CA ALA A 22 4.05 1.45 -4.43
C ALA A 22 4.96 0.47 -5.18
N VAL A 23 4.41 -0.59 -5.78
CA VAL A 23 5.16 -1.53 -6.63
C VAL A 23 5.88 -0.81 -7.77
N ALA A 24 5.26 0.20 -8.39
CA ALA A 24 5.90 0.99 -9.45
C ALA A 24 7.09 1.86 -8.96
N LYS A 25 7.18 2.10 -7.65
CA LYS A 25 8.30 2.79 -7.00
C LYS A 25 9.35 1.82 -6.46
N LEU A 26 9.01 0.55 -6.32
CA LEU A 26 9.95 -0.52 -6.07
C LEU A 26 10.59 -0.96 -7.40
N ASP A 27 11.63 -1.79 -7.33
CA ASP A 27 12.26 -2.37 -8.50
C ASP A 27 11.35 -3.39 -9.21
N GLY A 28 11.75 -3.81 -10.42
CA GLY A 28 10.89 -4.56 -11.34
C GLY A 28 10.51 -5.99 -10.92
N HIS A 29 10.84 -6.42 -9.70
CA HIS A 29 10.57 -7.77 -9.20
C HIS A 29 9.43 -7.85 -8.18
N TRP A 30 8.74 -6.74 -7.90
CA TRP A 30 7.59 -6.74 -6.99
C TRP A 30 6.27 -6.89 -7.73
N THR A 31 5.31 -7.54 -7.07
CA THR A 31 3.91 -7.57 -7.44
C THR A 31 3.06 -7.14 -6.26
N ALA A 32 1.82 -6.72 -6.56
CA ALA A 32 0.82 -6.49 -5.54
C ALA A 32 -0.39 -7.36 -5.86
N GLU A 33 -1.06 -7.88 -4.83
CA GLU A 33 -2.34 -8.56 -4.95
C GLU A 33 -3.36 -7.98 -3.97
N PRO A 34 -4.65 -7.85 -4.37
CA PRO A 34 -5.69 -7.43 -3.45
C PRO A 34 -5.97 -8.54 -2.44
N GLY A 35 -5.98 -8.19 -1.16
CA GLY A 35 -6.34 -9.13 -0.11
C GLY A 35 -7.86 -9.33 0.02
N PRO A 36 -8.29 -10.20 0.96
CA PRO A 36 -9.70 -10.52 1.15
C PRO A 36 -10.57 -9.28 1.35
N TRP A 37 -11.70 -9.25 0.66
CA TRP A 37 -12.68 -8.15 0.74
C TRP A 37 -12.12 -6.76 0.40
N TRP A 38 -10.95 -6.68 -0.25
CA TRP A 38 -10.26 -5.43 -0.62
C TRP A 38 -9.93 -4.53 0.59
N VAL A 39 -9.83 -5.10 1.78
CA VAL A 39 -9.51 -4.37 3.03
C VAL A 39 -8.01 -4.10 3.14
N ASN A 40 -7.20 -5.04 2.66
CA ASN A 40 -5.75 -4.96 2.61
C ASN A 40 -5.23 -5.34 1.21
N SER A 41 -3.92 -5.27 1.03
CA SER A 41 -3.23 -5.75 -0.16
C SER A 41 -1.87 -6.29 0.24
N ASP A 42 -1.42 -7.33 -0.45
CA ASP A 42 -0.12 -7.93 -0.20
C ASP A 42 0.84 -7.50 -1.31
N VAL A 43 2.07 -7.19 -0.93
CA VAL A 43 3.15 -6.78 -1.83
C VAL A 43 4.28 -7.78 -1.67
N THR A 44 4.59 -8.50 -2.74
CA THR A 44 5.46 -9.67 -2.71
C THR A 44 6.55 -9.56 -3.78
N ASP A 45 7.77 -10.00 -3.47
CA ASP A 45 8.85 -10.12 -4.46
C ASP A 45 9.01 -11.56 -4.98
N VAL A 46 9.88 -11.71 -5.99
CA VAL A 46 10.21 -13.02 -6.59
C VAL A 46 10.98 -13.94 -5.65
N GLU A 47 11.57 -13.43 -4.57
CA GLU A 47 12.31 -14.19 -3.57
C GLU A 47 11.39 -14.74 -2.46
N GLY A 48 10.13 -14.29 -2.43
CA GLY A 48 9.10 -14.71 -1.49
C GLY A 48 8.98 -13.83 -0.26
N HIS A 49 9.66 -12.68 -0.22
CA HIS A 49 9.38 -11.66 0.79
C HIS A 49 8.02 -11.06 0.52
N SER A 50 7.20 -10.93 1.55
CA SER A 50 5.82 -10.50 1.41
C SER A 50 5.42 -9.57 2.54
N PHE A 51 4.68 -8.53 2.21
CA PHE A 51 4.27 -7.47 3.11
C PHE A 51 2.80 -7.15 2.93
N THR A 52 2.05 -7.12 4.04
CA THR A 52 0.67 -6.68 4.04
C THR A 52 0.61 -5.17 4.23
N VAL A 53 -0.12 -4.52 3.33
CA VAL A 53 -0.47 -3.10 3.36
C VAL A 53 -1.95 -2.98 3.71
N GLY A 54 -2.28 -2.13 4.69
CA GLY A 54 -3.66 -1.97 5.12
C GLY A 54 -3.91 -0.65 5.84
N VAL A 55 -5.15 -0.45 6.28
CA VAL A 55 -5.53 0.68 7.12
C VAL A 55 -6.11 0.13 8.42
N GLU A 56 -5.60 0.58 9.55
CA GLU A 56 -6.13 0.20 10.87
C GLU A 56 -7.37 1.02 11.23
N ASP A 57 -8.09 0.63 12.28
CA ASP A 57 -9.38 1.24 12.66
C ASP A 57 -9.28 2.75 12.95
N THR A 58 -8.13 3.26 13.38
CA THR A 58 -7.92 4.70 13.55
C THR A 58 -7.64 5.46 12.25
N GLY A 59 -7.61 4.77 11.11
CA GLY A 59 -7.34 5.35 9.79
C GLY A 59 -5.86 5.50 9.45
N LEU A 60 -4.94 4.86 10.19
CA LEU A 60 -3.52 4.88 9.86
C LEU A 60 -3.21 3.82 8.82
N LEU A 61 -2.46 4.22 7.79
CA LEU A 61 -1.89 3.28 6.83
C LEU A 61 -0.79 2.49 7.55
N PHE A 62 -0.77 1.18 7.38
CA PHE A 62 0.28 0.32 7.92
C PHE A 62 0.89 -0.56 6.84
N VAL A 63 2.15 -0.94 7.07
CA VAL A 63 2.87 -1.96 6.32
C VAL A 63 3.55 -2.90 7.30
N CYS A 64 3.34 -4.20 7.18
CA CYS A 64 3.98 -5.20 8.03
C CYS A 64 4.38 -6.45 7.23
N PRO A 65 5.38 -7.23 7.67
CA PRO A 65 5.71 -8.52 7.05
C PRO A 65 4.52 -9.50 7.10
N GLU A 66 4.33 -10.28 6.03
CA GLU A 66 3.31 -11.34 5.96
C GLU A 66 3.55 -12.42 7.03
N GLY A 67 2.48 -13.02 7.54
CA GLY A 67 2.53 -14.07 8.57
C GLY A 67 2.38 -13.57 10.00
N PHE A 68 2.32 -12.25 10.21
CA PHE A 68 1.92 -11.64 11.47
C PHE A 68 0.48 -11.17 11.37
N ALA A 69 -0.38 -11.58 12.32
CA ALA A 69 -1.56 -10.76 12.61
C ALA A 69 -1.04 -9.34 12.92
N PHE A 70 -1.71 -8.31 12.40
CA PHE A 70 -1.28 -6.91 12.56
C PHE A 70 -0.69 -6.66 13.96
N ASP A 71 0.63 -6.43 14.02
CA ASP A 71 1.37 -6.15 15.23
C ASP A 71 1.98 -4.76 15.13
N LYS A 72 1.53 -3.85 16.00
CA LYS A 72 2.00 -2.46 16.05
C LYS A 72 3.49 -2.35 16.34
N ASN A 73 4.13 -3.40 16.86
CA ASN A 73 5.57 -3.41 17.13
C ASN A 73 6.43 -3.76 15.92
N THR A 74 5.86 -4.41 14.90
CA THR A 74 6.56 -4.81 13.68
C THR A 74 6.05 -4.07 12.44
N ALA A 75 4.91 -3.39 12.53
CA ALA A 75 4.36 -2.58 11.47
C ALA A 75 4.97 -1.17 11.45
N PHE A 76 5.27 -0.67 10.25
CA PHE A 76 5.43 0.77 10.03
C PHE A 76 4.05 1.40 9.87
N MET A 77 3.78 2.47 10.62
CA MET A 77 2.51 3.19 10.59
C MET A 77 2.69 4.62 10.09
N TYR A 78 1.81 5.04 9.19
CA TYR A 78 1.84 6.35 8.57
C TYR A 78 0.50 7.05 8.78
N ARG A 79 0.57 8.29 9.28
CA ARG A 79 -0.58 9.19 9.29
C ARG A 79 -0.65 9.88 7.95
N LEU A 80 -1.45 9.32 7.06
CA LEU A 80 -1.75 9.88 5.75
C LEU A 80 -3.23 10.17 5.66
N THR A 81 -3.54 11.19 4.89
CA THR A 81 -4.88 11.65 4.59
C THR A 81 -5.07 11.62 3.08
N LYS A 82 -6.33 11.75 2.65
CA LYS A 82 -6.66 11.90 1.24
C LYS A 82 -5.94 13.08 0.56
N ASP A 83 -5.56 14.11 1.32
CA ASP A 83 -4.97 15.34 0.80
C ASP A 83 -3.47 15.18 0.51
N ASP A 84 -2.81 14.18 1.13
CA ASP A 84 -1.42 13.82 0.83
C ASP A 84 -1.28 13.18 -0.56
N GLY A 85 -2.37 12.59 -1.06
CA GLY A 85 -2.44 12.01 -2.40
C GLY A 85 -1.82 10.61 -2.52
N LEU A 86 -2.11 9.97 -3.65
CA LEU A 86 -1.71 8.59 -3.93
C LEU A 86 -0.18 8.41 -3.98
N ASP A 87 0.54 9.39 -4.56
CA ASP A 87 1.99 9.28 -4.72
C ASP A 87 2.72 9.29 -3.38
N ALA A 88 2.31 10.15 -2.44
CA ALA A 88 2.86 10.20 -1.09
C ALA A 88 2.59 8.90 -0.32
N ALA A 89 1.36 8.36 -0.44
CA ALA A 89 1.02 7.08 0.17
C ALA A 89 1.83 5.92 -0.42
N ALA A 90 2.00 5.89 -1.73
CA ALA A 90 2.80 4.89 -2.41
C ALA A 90 4.28 4.97 -2.03
N GLU A 91 4.83 6.17 -1.90
CA GLU A 91 6.21 6.36 -1.43
C GLU A 91 6.39 5.90 0.02
N ALA A 92 5.43 6.20 0.89
CA ALA A 92 5.46 5.74 2.28
C ALA A 92 5.48 4.20 2.37
N VAL A 93 4.67 3.52 1.55
CA VAL A 93 4.66 2.05 1.48
C VAL A 93 5.98 1.50 0.94
N ALA A 94 6.50 2.07 -0.16
CA ALA A 94 7.75 1.62 -0.73
C ALA A 94 8.93 1.81 0.23
N ASP A 95 8.99 2.94 0.95
CA ASP A 95 9.99 3.20 1.99
C ASP A 95 9.86 2.20 3.14
N ALA A 96 8.64 1.92 3.60
CA ALA A 96 8.40 0.93 4.66
C ALA A 96 8.94 -0.45 4.28
N ILE A 97 8.64 -0.92 3.05
CA ILE A 97 9.11 -2.21 2.54
C ILE A 97 10.63 -2.25 2.51
N ARG A 98 11.29 -1.24 1.94
CA ARG A 98 12.77 -1.17 1.90
C ARG A 98 13.38 -1.23 3.30
N ARG A 99 12.76 -0.58 4.29
CA ARG A 99 13.24 -0.58 5.68
C ARG A 99 13.01 -1.93 6.35
N LEU A 100 11.86 -2.56 6.14
CA LEU A 100 11.58 -3.89 6.68
C LEU A 100 12.52 -4.95 6.09
N LEU A 101 12.82 -4.87 4.79
CA LEU A 101 13.79 -5.76 4.13
C LEU A 101 15.19 -5.64 4.71
N SER A 102 15.60 -4.46 5.18
CA SER A 102 16.91 -4.30 5.82
C SER A 102 17.04 -4.95 7.21
N LEU A 103 15.93 -5.43 7.77
CA LEU A 103 15.87 -6.05 9.10
C LEU A 103 15.83 -7.58 9.05
N VAL A 104 15.62 -8.17 7.86
CA VAL A 104 15.59 -9.62 7.62
C VAL A 104 16.87 -10.08 6.94
#